data_AF-A0AAF3EW40-F1
#
_entry.id   AF-A0AAF3EW40-F1
#
_cell.length_a   1.000
_cell.length_b   1.000
_cell.length_c   1.000
_cell.angle_alpha   90.00
_cell.angle_beta   90.00
_cell.angle_gamma   90.00
#
_symmetry.space_group_name_H-M   'P 1'
#
loop_
_entity.id
_entity.type
_entity.pdbx_description
1 polymer ?
#
loop_
_entity_poly.entity_id
_entity_poly.type
_entity_poly.pdbx_seq_one_letter_code
_entity_poly.pdbx_strand_id
1 'polypeptide(L)'
;MGSIALLARELGHKVTGADENSHPPMSTMLEAHGIEIISNYSVSQLTPRPDLVIVGKTRALARGNPIIEYIMNEKISFVSGPQWIYESILKDRWVIAVSGTHGKTSTTSMIVWIMEKAGLNPGYLIGGVPVGLPGSSRLSQESPYFVIEADEYGTAFFDERPKMLLYYPKTLIINNLEMDHGDFYETLKEIEIQFDNLVKMIPSNGLIVHPTGSAAIDRVISDGCWTRRETTGGNGNPMPAGLKAFTSEGVVADVIPVPPKCVLDVSYNSGAKTDFGNELTPTQVKDKPTVTWESEANALYTLILTDPDAPSRANPAIRECMHWVVVNIPGSHVDQGDEAAEYIGSGAPEGTGLHRYVFLLYKQNGKVDAGFKIRKNSAEGRKNWSAAAFAEKHHLSLVAGNFYQAQYDDYVPILHKQLSGQ
;
A
#
# COMPACT_ATOMS: atom_id res chain seq x y z
N MET A 1 21.37 0.33 20.02
CA MET A 1 21.10 0.01 21.44
C MET A 1 20.47 1.17 22.21
N GLY A 2 20.91 2.43 22.04
CA GLY A 2 20.34 3.57 22.78
C GLY A 2 18.80 3.68 22.73
N SER A 3 18.18 3.60 21.56
CA SER A 3 16.72 3.60 21.42
C SER A 3 16.03 2.45 22.19
N ILE A 4 16.67 1.28 22.32
CA ILE A 4 16.14 0.16 23.13
C ILE A 4 16.16 0.51 24.61
N ALA A 5 17.23 1.16 25.08
CA ALA A 5 17.35 1.62 26.46
C ALA A 5 16.27 2.65 26.82
N LEU A 6 15.95 3.57 25.89
CA LEU A 6 14.84 4.52 26.05
C LEU A 6 13.48 3.80 26.18
N LEU A 7 13.20 2.84 25.28
CA LEU A 7 11.97 2.05 25.36
C LEU A 7 11.88 1.24 26.66
N ALA A 8 12.99 0.66 27.13
CA ALA A 8 13.03 -0.04 28.42
C ALA A 8 12.75 0.90 29.59
N ARG A 9 13.23 2.15 29.55
CA ARG A 9 12.87 3.17 30.55
C ARG A 9 11.41 3.56 30.49
N GLU A 10 10.83 3.72 29.30
CA GLU A 10 9.41 4.01 29.13
C GLU A 10 8.51 2.87 29.64
N LEU A 11 8.98 1.62 29.57
CA LEU A 11 8.35 0.45 30.21
C LEU A 11 8.51 0.41 31.74
N GLY A 12 9.25 1.36 32.33
CA GLY A 12 9.45 1.49 33.77
C GLY A 12 10.65 0.71 34.33
N HIS A 13 11.52 0.15 33.49
CA HIS A 13 12.72 -0.52 33.97
C HIS A 13 13.77 0.47 34.48
N LYS A 14 14.58 0.03 35.44
CA LYS A 14 15.86 0.67 35.74
C LYS A 14 16.86 0.23 34.68
N VAL A 15 17.43 1.17 33.94
CA VAL A 15 18.35 0.89 32.83
C VAL A 15 19.70 1.55 33.12
N THR A 16 20.75 0.77 32.99
CA THR A 16 22.16 1.20 32.94
C THR A 16 22.79 0.59 31.70
N GLY A 17 23.87 1.17 31.20
CA GLY A 17 24.52 0.68 29.98
C GLY A 17 26.00 0.96 29.93
N ALA A 18 26.69 0.23 29.06
CA ALA A 18 28.11 0.39 28.79
C ALA A 18 28.34 0.44 27.28
N ASP A 19 29.15 1.40 26.83
CA ASP A 19 29.59 1.51 25.44
C ASP A 19 30.92 2.29 25.39
N GLU A 20 31.92 1.79 24.66
CA GLU A 20 33.22 2.44 24.53
C GLU A 20 33.16 3.74 23.71
N ASN A 21 32.17 3.89 22.81
CA ASN A 21 32.07 5.00 21.86
C ASN A 21 30.73 5.74 21.96
N SER A 22 30.35 6.16 23.17
CA SER A 22 29.16 6.99 23.36
C SER A 22 29.46 8.47 23.15
N HIS A 23 28.78 9.08 22.17
CA HIS A 23 28.92 10.50 21.84
C HIS A 23 27.55 11.16 21.61
N PRO A 24 27.44 12.50 21.71
CA PRO A 24 26.24 13.22 21.33
C PRO A 24 25.87 12.96 19.86
N PRO A 25 24.58 12.93 19.49
CA PRO A 25 23.42 13.29 20.32
C PRO A 25 22.85 12.13 21.15
N MET A 26 23.33 10.90 20.98
CA MET A 26 22.73 9.74 21.65
C MET A 26 23.05 9.70 23.15
N SER A 27 24.30 10.02 23.54
CA SER A 27 24.67 10.05 24.96
C SER A 27 23.86 11.06 25.75
N THR A 28 23.73 12.29 25.25
CA THR A 28 22.94 13.35 25.87
C THR A 28 21.45 13.01 25.94
N MET A 29 20.92 12.28 24.94
CA MET A 29 19.53 11.82 24.97
C MET A 29 19.29 10.78 26.06
N LEU A 30 20.21 9.83 26.26
CA LEU A 30 20.11 8.81 27.30
C LEU A 30 20.24 9.43 28.69
N GLU A 31 21.19 10.34 28.89
CA GLU A 31 21.37 11.09 30.13
C GLU A 31 20.12 11.90 30.51
N ALA A 32 19.48 12.55 29.53
CA ALA A 32 18.22 13.29 29.74
C ALA A 32 17.06 12.40 30.23
N HIS A 33 17.13 11.08 29.98
CA HIS A 33 16.17 10.08 30.47
C HIS A 33 16.68 9.33 31.71
N GLY A 34 17.74 9.85 32.34
CA GLY A 34 18.35 9.30 33.55
C GLY A 34 18.95 7.91 33.32
N ILE A 35 19.46 7.64 32.12
CA ILE A 35 20.19 6.40 31.80
C ILE A 35 21.67 6.71 31.84
N GLU A 36 22.37 6.11 32.80
CA GLU A 36 23.82 6.22 32.92
C GLU A 36 24.51 5.36 31.86
N ILE A 37 25.46 5.96 31.13
CA ILE A 37 26.33 5.27 30.17
C ILE A 37 27.75 5.25 30.72
N ILE A 38 28.31 4.06 30.80
CA ILE A 38 29.67 3.84 31.28
C ILE A 38 30.58 3.60 30.07
N SER A 39 31.65 4.39 29.95
CA SER A 39 32.47 4.46 28.74
C SER A 39 33.50 3.33 28.57
N ASN A 40 33.24 2.16 29.15
CA ASN A 40 34.10 0.97 29.08
C ASN A 40 33.28 -0.29 29.37
N TYR A 41 33.87 -1.47 29.17
CA TYR A 41 33.27 -2.74 29.59
C TYR A 41 34.01 -3.30 30.82
N SER A 42 33.36 -3.28 31.98
CA SER A 42 33.94 -3.77 33.24
C SER A 42 32.96 -4.66 34.01
N VAL A 43 33.46 -5.75 34.58
CA VAL A 43 32.66 -6.66 35.43
C VAL A 43 32.02 -5.94 36.62
N SER A 44 32.67 -4.89 37.14
CA SER A 44 32.12 -4.08 38.25
C SER A 44 30.77 -3.45 37.93
N GLN A 45 30.44 -3.27 36.64
CA GLN A 45 29.17 -2.70 36.16
C GLN A 45 28.00 -3.66 36.35
N LEU A 46 28.27 -4.94 36.56
CA LEU A 46 27.26 -5.97 36.87
C LEU A 46 26.96 -6.02 38.37
N THR A 47 27.38 -5.01 39.13
CA THR A 47 27.08 -4.84 40.56
C THR A 47 26.27 -3.54 40.76
N PRO A 48 25.05 -3.61 41.32
CA PRO A 48 24.34 -4.82 41.75
C PRO A 48 24.00 -5.75 40.56
N ARG A 49 23.81 -7.05 40.84
CA ARG A 49 23.51 -8.07 39.82
C ARG A 49 22.26 -7.66 39.03
N PRO A 50 22.33 -7.51 37.69
CA PRO A 50 21.16 -7.20 36.88
C PRO A 50 20.23 -8.41 36.75
N ASP A 51 18.93 -8.15 36.62
CA ASP A 51 17.93 -9.17 36.34
C ASP A 51 18.07 -9.73 34.90
N LEU A 52 18.49 -8.87 33.97
CA LEU A 52 18.68 -9.18 32.56
C LEU A 52 19.76 -8.29 31.94
N VAL A 53 20.61 -8.87 31.10
CA VAL A 53 21.56 -8.13 30.26
C VAL A 53 21.13 -8.19 28.80
N ILE A 54 20.99 -7.03 28.16
CA ILE A 54 20.72 -6.95 26.71
C ILE A 54 22.04 -6.74 25.98
N VAL A 55 22.46 -7.73 25.20
CA VAL A 55 23.73 -7.71 24.48
C VAL A 55 23.51 -7.22 23.04
N GLY A 56 24.17 -6.12 22.67
CA GLY A 56 24.21 -5.63 21.29
C GLY A 56 25.32 -6.28 20.46
N LYS A 57 25.21 -6.25 19.13
CA LYS A 57 26.29 -6.67 18.23
C LYS A 57 27.41 -5.63 18.25
N THR A 58 28.59 -6.02 18.74
CA THR A 58 29.85 -5.28 18.60
C THR A 58 31.02 -6.25 18.66
N ARG A 59 32.13 -5.94 18.00
CA ARG A 59 33.35 -6.77 18.04
C ARG A 59 33.93 -6.89 19.45
N ALA A 60 33.74 -5.86 20.29
CA ALA A 60 34.25 -5.85 21.66
C ALA A 60 33.53 -6.83 22.58
N LEU A 61 32.25 -7.14 22.33
CA LEU A 61 31.40 -8.00 23.17
C LEU A 61 31.23 -9.38 22.55
N ALA A 62 32.30 -10.17 22.60
CA ALA A 62 32.33 -11.57 22.17
C ALA A 62 32.95 -12.48 23.25
N ARG A 63 33.01 -13.79 22.99
CA ARG A 63 33.71 -14.75 23.86
C ARG A 63 35.15 -14.31 24.11
N GLY A 64 35.61 -14.48 25.34
CA GLY A 64 36.90 -14.00 25.82
C GLY A 64 36.87 -12.58 26.41
N ASN A 65 35.82 -11.78 26.16
CA ASN A 65 35.65 -10.52 26.89
C ASN A 65 35.31 -10.80 28.37
N PRO A 66 36.02 -10.19 29.35
CA PRO A 66 35.79 -10.43 30.77
C PRO A 66 34.34 -10.23 31.24
N ILE A 67 33.61 -9.23 30.71
CA ILE A 67 32.22 -8.99 31.11
C ILE A 67 31.30 -10.09 30.59
N ILE A 68 31.54 -10.57 29.37
CA ILE A 68 30.75 -11.66 28.75
C ILE A 68 31.02 -12.98 29.46
N GLU A 69 32.28 -13.32 29.71
CA GLU A 69 32.61 -14.56 30.45
C GLU A 69 32.03 -14.52 31.86
N TYR A 70 32.01 -13.37 32.54
CA TYR A 70 31.38 -13.24 33.85
C TYR A 70 29.86 -13.47 33.79
N ILE A 71 29.16 -12.83 32.83
CA ILE A 71 27.71 -13.04 32.61
C ILE A 71 27.40 -14.53 32.45
N MET A 72 28.20 -15.25 31.64
CA MET A 72 28.00 -16.66 31.37
C MET A 72 28.33 -17.55 32.59
N ASN A 73 29.45 -17.29 33.27
CA ASN A 73 29.90 -18.08 34.44
C ASN A 73 28.92 -17.97 35.61
N GLU A 74 28.44 -16.76 35.87
CA GLU A 74 27.48 -16.47 36.96
C GLU A 74 26.02 -16.77 36.57
N LYS A 75 25.79 -17.26 35.34
CA LYS A 75 24.48 -17.55 34.78
C LYS A 75 23.51 -16.37 34.93
N ILE A 76 24.00 -15.17 34.65
CA ILE A 76 23.15 -13.98 34.56
C ILE A 76 22.32 -14.10 33.27
N SER A 77 21.02 -13.86 33.37
CA SER A 77 20.14 -13.91 32.19
C SER A 77 20.59 -12.87 31.17
N PHE A 78 20.71 -13.27 29.90
CA PHE A 78 21.03 -12.36 28.82
C PHE A 78 20.26 -12.71 27.55
N VAL A 79 19.96 -11.68 26.77
CA VAL A 79 19.25 -11.76 25.48
C VAL A 79 19.85 -10.79 24.49
N SER A 80 19.54 -10.94 23.21
CA SER A 80 19.92 -9.94 22.21
C SER A 80 18.94 -8.76 22.21
N GLY A 81 19.37 -7.61 21.70
CA GLY A 81 18.51 -6.44 21.52
C GLY A 81 17.22 -6.74 20.74
N PRO A 82 17.31 -7.32 19.52
CA PRO A 82 16.14 -7.69 18.73
C PRO A 82 15.19 -8.66 19.44
N GLN A 83 15.73 -9.70 20.11
CA GLN A 83 14.92 -10.65 20.86
C GLN A 83 14.16 -9.96 22.00
N TRP A 84 14.84 -9.14 22.79
CA TRP A 84 14.22 -8.39 23.88
C TRP A 84 13.08 -7.49 23.38
N ILE A 85 13.30 -6.81 22.25
CA ILE A 85 12.30 -5.92 21.65
C ILE A 85 11.05 -6.70 21.23
N TYR A 86 11.23 -7.89 20.67
CA TYR A 86 10.11 -8.73 20.29
C TYR A 86 9.32 -9.21 21.50
N GLU A 87 10.01 -9.79 22.49
CA GLU A 87 9.40 -10.37 23.68
C GLU A 87 8.71 -9.33 24.56
N SER A 88 9.23 -8.11 24.60
CA SER A 88 8.75 -7.03 25.48
C SER A 88 7.76 -6.10 24.80
N ILE A 89 7.82 -5.94 23.47
CA ILE A 89 7.05 -4.91 22.75
C ILE A 89 6.33 -5.48 21.53
N LEU A 90 7.04 -6.11 20.58
CA LEU A 90 6.48 -6.33 19.24
C LEU A 90 5.46 -7.46 19.17
N LYS A 91 5.57 -8.51 20.00
CA LYS A 91 4.73 -9.71 19.91
C LYS A 91 3.21 -9.44 19.96
N ASP A 92 2.81 -8.35 20.63
CA ASP A 92 1.42 -7.96 20.84
C ASP A 92 1.00 -6.77 19.95
N ARG A 93 1.79 -6.45 18.91
CA ARG A 93 1.60 -5.26 18.06
C ARG A 93 1.44 -5.63 16.59
N TRP A 94 0.80 -4.74 15.84
CA TRP A 94 0.90 -4.72 14.39
C TRP A 94 2.24 -4.10 13.99
N VAL A 95 3.22 -4.96 13.73
CA VAL A 95 4.57 -4.53 13.37
C VAL A 95 4.65 -4.18 11.88
N ILE A 96 5.10 -2.95 11.62
CA ILE A 96 5.44 -2.43 10.30
C ILE A 96 6.97 -2.36 10.22
N ALA A 97 7.58 -3.29 9.52
CA ALA A 97 9.03 -3.40 9.39
C ALA A 97 9.51 -2.81 8.07
N VAL A 98 10.47 -1.89 8.12
CA VAL A 98 11.06 -1.25 6.93
C VAL A 98 12.47 -1.78 6.71
N SER A 99 12.65 -2.56 5.65
CA SER A 99 13.88 -3.25 5.28
C SER A 99 14.45 -2.76 3.94
N GLY A 100 15.64 -3.24 3.61
CA GLY A 100 16.36 -2.96 2.37
C GLY A 100 17.66 -2.22 2.62
N THR A 101 18.61 -2.32 1.69
CA THR A 101 19.98 -1.80 1.84
C THR A 101 19.99 -0.30 2.19
N HIS A 102 19.18 0.49 1.49
CA HIS A 102 19.11 1.94 1.65
C HIS A 102 17.70 2.45 1.99
N GLY A 103 17.65 3.65 2.59
CA GLY A 103 16.41 4.40 2.79
C GLY A 103 15.54 3.93 3.95
N LYS A 104 15.98 2.94 4.74
CA LYS A 104 15.23 2.43 5.92
C LYS A 104 14.81 3.56 6.86
N THR A 105 15.77 4.38 7.30
CA THR A 105 15.53 5.47 8.25
C THR A 105 14.55 6.52 7.71
N SER A 106 14.74 6.97 6.47
CA SER A 106 13.85 7.96 5.85
C SER A 106 12.43 7.41 5.67
N THR A 107 12.29 6.21 5.11
CA THR A 107 10.98 5.58 4.90
C THR A 107 10.26 5.31 6.22
N THR A 108 10.97 4.81 7.24
CA THR A 108 10.40 4.58 8.58
C THR A 108 9.90 5.90 9.19
N SER A 109 10.69 6.97 9.09
CA SER A 109 10.32 8.29 9.58
C SER A 109 9.07 8.84 8.87
N MET A 110 8.98 8.68 7.55
CA MET A 110 7.81 9.09 6.77
C MET A 110 6.55 8.33 7.16
N ILE A 111 6.65 7.00 7.35
CA ILE A 111 5.52 6.17 7.79
C ILE A 111 5.01 6.64 9.16
N VAL A 112 5.92 6.81 10.12
CA VAL A 112 5.55 7.29 11.46
C VAL A 112 4.86 8.65 11.38
N TRP A 113 5.42 9.60 10.63
CA TRP A 113 4.85 10.94 10.47
C TRP A 113 3.44 10.90 9.87
N ILE A 114 3.24 10.13 8.78
CA ILE A 114 1.92 9.98 8.14
C ILE A 114 0.92 9.41 9.12
N MET A 115 1.31 8.38 9.88
CA MET A 115 0.44 7.74 10.87
C MET A 115 0.10 8.67 12.03
N GLU A 116 1.02 9.51 12.50
CA GLU A 116 0.72 10.56 13.48
C GLU A 116 -0.26 11.59 12.94
N LYS A 117 -0.09 12.05 11.70
CA LYS A 117 -1.03 13.00 11.06
C LYS A 117 -2.40 12.38 10.82
N ALA A 118 -2.48 11.07 10.65
CA ALA A 118 -3.72 10.31 10.59
C ALA A 118 -4.33 10.01 11.97
N GLY A 119 -3.71 10.45 13.07
CA GLY A 119 -4.20 10.21 14.44
C GLY A 119 -3.99 8.78 14.96
N LEU A 120 -3.16 7.98 14.30
CA LEU A 120 -2.89 6.58 14.68
C LEU A 120 -1.79 6.45 15.75
N ASN A 121 -0.95 7.49 15.92
CA ASN A 121 0.05 7.62 17.00
C ASN A 121 0.87 6.35 17.28
N PRO A 122 1.61 5.80 16.29
CA PRO A 122 2.29 4.50 16.44
C PRO A 122 3.43 4.57 17.46
N GLY A 123 3.76 3.42 18.05
CA GLY A 123 5.08 3.20 18.64
C GLY A 123 6.13 3.07 17.54
N TYR A 124 7.38 3.39 17.82
CA TYR A 124 8.42 3.27 16.80
C TYR A 124 9.83 3.11 17.37
N LEU A 125 10.72 2.56 16.54
CA LEU A 125 12.17 2.58 16.74
C LEU A 125 12.88 2.87 15.41
N ILE A 126 13.64 3.95 15.41
CA ILE A 126 14.37 4.50 14.27
C ILE A 126 15.86 4.61 14.64
N GLY A 127 16.75 4.30 13.70
CA GLY A 127 18.20 4.27 13.90
C GLY A 127 18.84 5.66 14.06
N GLY A 128 18.09 6.71 13.77
CA GLY A 128 18.46 8.11 13.99
C GLY A 128 17.32 8.90 14.64
N VAL A 129 17.50 10.22 14.78
CA VAL A 129 16.50 11.14 15.33
C VAL A 129 15.85 11.92 14.18
N PRO A 130 14.62 11.58 13.76
CA PRO A 130 13.98 12.25 12.63
C PRO A 130 13.55 13.66 12.97
N VAL A 131 13.65 14.56 11.99
CA VAL A 131 13.12 15.91 12.11
C VAL A 131 11.60 15.85 12.28
N GLY A 132 11.07 16.50 13.31
CA GLY A 132 9.63 16.57 13.59
C GLY A 132 9.10 15.49 14.53
N LEU A 133 9.90 14.48 14.89
CA LEU A 133 9.55 13.50 15.92
C LEU A 133 10.25 13.82 17.25
N PRO A 134 9.66 13.46 18.41
CA PRO A 134 10.21 13.80 19.72
C PRO A 134 11.52 13.07 20.05
N GLY A 135 11.85 11.99 19.35
CA GLY A 135 13.05 11.18 19.59
C GLY A 135 13.20 10.04 18.58
N SER A 136 14.25 9.24 18.73
CA SER A 136 14.54 8.06 17.88
C SER A 136 13.66 6.85 18.20
N SER A 137 12.94 6.87 19.31
CA SER A 137 11.96 5.85 19.68
C SER A 137 10.84 6.44 20.51
N ARG A 138 9.70 5.75 20.52
CA ARG A 138 8.58 6.02 21.43
C ARG A 138 7.76 4.75 21.63
N LEU A 139 7.37 4.47 22.86
CA LEU A 139 6.33 3.51 23.17
C LEU A 139 4.96 4.18 23.06
N SER A 140 4.04 3.56 22.32
CA SER A 140 2.64 4.00 22.28
C SER A 140 1.79 3.04 23.10
N GLN A 141 1.12 3.53 24.14
CA GLN A 141 0.22 2.71 24.95
C GLN A 141 -1.14 2.48 24.28
N GLU A 142 -1.56 3.39 23.41
CA GLU A 142 -2.91 3.42 22.83
C GLU A 142 -2.97 2.86 21.41
N SER A 143 -1.84 2.82 20.70
CA SER A 143 -1.79 2.39 19.30
C SER A 143 -1.39 0.93 19.16
N PRO A 144 -2.11 0.10 18.40
CA PRO A 144 -1.68 -1.28 18.14
C PRO A 144 -0.44 -1.34 17.24
N TYR A 145 -0.06 -0.23 16.59
CA TYR A 145 0.99 -0.23 15.58
C TYR A 145 2.38 0.04 16.17
N PHE A 146 3.38 -0.67 15.64
CA PHE A 146 4.78 -0.39 15.92
C PHE A 146 5.59 -0.36 14.62
N VAL A 147 6.26 0.76 14.34
CA VAL A 147 7.08 0.94 13.12
C VAL A 147 8.56 0.79 13.45
N ILE A 148 9.28 -0.10 12.78
CA ILE A 148 10.67 -0.41 13.09
C ILE A 148 11.53 -0.56 11.83
N GLU A 149 12.77 -0.09 11.90
CA GLU A 149 13.79 -0.42 10.90
C GLU A 149 14.21 -1.89 11.01
N ALA A 150 14.02 -2.64 9.92
CA ALA A 150 14.41 -4.04 9.77
C ALA A 150 15.79 -4.13 9.11
N ASP A 151 16.79 -4.24 9.98
CA ASP A 151 18.20 -4.31 9.64
C ASP A 151 18.63 -5.77 9.35
N GLU A 152 19.38 -5.92 8.26
CA GLU A 152 19.91 -7.15 7.70
C GLU A 152 21.22 -7.62 8.37
N TYR A 153 21.83 -6.82 9.26
CA TYR A 153 23.01 -7.21 10.02
C TYR A 153 22.70 -8.20 11.16
N GLY A 154 23.74 -8.95 11.56
CA GLY A 154 23.67 -9.91 12.67
C GLY A 154 23.25 -9.32 14.02
N THR A 155 22.70 -10.19 14.87
CA THR A 155 21.99 -9.82 16.09
C THR A 155 22.89 -9.63 17.32
N ALA A 156 23.75 -10.61 17.63
CA ALA A 156 24.68 -10.61 18.75
C ALA A 156 25.85 -11.57 18.47
N PHE A 157 26.78 -11.78 19.42
CA PHE A 157 27.87 -12.76 19.24
C PHE A 157 27.39 -14.22 19.26
N PHE A 158 26.21 -14.48 19.85
CA PHE A 158 25.61 -15.81 19.99
C PHE A 158 24.44 -16.04 19.01
N ASP A 159 24.10 -15.04 18.19
CA ASP A 159 23.05 -15.14 17.19
C ASP A 159 23.46 -14.33 15.96
N GLU A 160 23.87 -15.04 14.90
CA GLU A 160 24.28 -14.45 13.62
C GLU A 160 23.09 -14.17 12.70
N ARG A 161 21.87 -14.54 13.09
CA ARG A 161 20.69 -14.22 12.28
C ARG A 161 20.50 -12.71 12.18
N PRO A 162 20.05 -12.20 11.02
CA PRO A 162 19.70 -10.81 10.85
C PRO A 162 18.62 -10.35 11.84
N LYS A 163 18.75 -9.12 12.36
CA LYS A 163 17.80 -8.57 13.34
C LYS A 163 16.36 -8.63 12.85
N MET A 164 16.15 -8.37 11.55
CA MET A 164 14.83 -8.41 10.90
C MET A 164 14.08 -9.73 11.07
N LEU A 165 14.78 -10.86 11.20
CA LEU A 165 14.16 -12.18 11.39
C LEU A 165 13.57 -12.38 12.79
N LEU A 166 13.84 -11.47 13.72
CA LEU A 166 13.34 -11.53 15.10
C LEU A 166 12.15 -10.60 15.33
N TYR A 167 11.70 -9.84 14.32
CA TYR A 167 10.63 -8.84 14.48
C TYR A 167 9.23 -9.34 14.13
N TYR A 168 9.11 -10.45 13.39
CA TYR A 168 7.84 -11.07 12.97
C TYR A 168 6.80 -10.05 12.43
N PRO A 169 7.12 -9.33 11.34
CA PRO A 169 6.25 -8.25 10.87
C PRO A 169 4.94 -8.74 10.27
N LYS A 170 3.89 -7.92 10.45
CA LYS A 170 2.62 -8.09 9.72
C LYS A 170 2.59 -7.27 8.43
N THR A 171 3.31 -6.16 8.40
CA THR A 171 3.56 -5.38 7.19
C THR A 171 5.06 -5.24 6.98
N LEU A 172 5.57 -5.73 5.86
CA LEU A 172 6.98 -5.66 5.50
C LEU A 172 7.15 -4.71 4.30
N ILE A 173 8.04 -3.73 4.43
CA ILE A 173 8.49 -2.88 3.33
C ILE A 173 9.88 -3.35 2.95
N ILE A 174 10.11 -3.66 1.68
CA ILE A 174 11.43 -3.97 1.11
C ILE A 174 11.78 -2.85 0.15
N ASN A 175 12.60 -1.88 0.57
CA ASN A 175 12.90 -0.68 -0.24
C ASN A 175 13.76 -0.99 -1.48
N ASN A 176 14.79 -1.82 -1.32
CA ASN A 176 15.78 -2.20 -2.33
C ASN A 176 16.60 -3.38 -1.78
N LEU A 177 17.36 -4.05 -2.64
CA LEU A 177 18.13 -5.24 -2.28
C LEU A 177 19.39 -5.29 -3.14
N GLU A 178 20.47 -4.73 -2.61
CA GLU A 178 21.75 -4.50 -3.29
C GLU A 178 22.92 -4.98 -2.45
N MET A 179 24.07 -5.16 -3.09
CA MET A 179 25.30 -5.58 -2.43
C MET A 179 26.04 -4.35 -1.86
N ASP A 180 25.88 -4.09 -0.57
CA ASP A 180 26.57 -2.98 0.15
C ASP A 180 27.25 -3.44 1.45
N HIS A 181 26.93 -4.65 1.93
CA HIS A 181 27.41 -5.21 3.20
C HIS A 181 28.52 -6.24 3.01
N GLY A 182 29.55 -5.91 2.22
CA GLY A 182 30.65 -6.84 1.89
C GLY A 182 31.47 -7.33 3.08
N ASP A 183 31.28 -6.73 4.26
CA ASP A 183 31.89 -7.13 5.53
C ASP A 183 31.10 -8.22 6.28
N PHE A 184 29.83 -8.44 5.92
CA PHE A 184 28.93 -9.40 6.57
C PHE A 184 28.36 -10.44 5.60
N TYR A 185 28.10 -10.07 4.35
CA TYR A 185 27.67 -10.97 3.28
C TYR A 185 28.72 -11.00 2.18
N GLU A 186 29.03 -12.18 1.65
CA GLU A 186 29.99 -12.34 0.55
C GLU A 186 29.33 -12.11 -0.81
N THR A 187 28.02 -12.38 -0.91
CA THR A 187 27.28 -12.23 -2.16
C THR A 187 25.86 -11.71 -1.94
N LEU A 188 25.29 -11.07 -2.97
CA LEU A 188 23.87 -10.68 -2.98
C LEU A 188 22.95 -11.89 -2.73
N LYS A 189 23.38 -13.10 -3.14
CA LYS A 189 22.58 -14.31 -2.96
C LYS A 189 22.38 -14.66 -1.49
N GLU A 190 23.36 -14.38 -0.64
CA GLU A 190 23.23 -14.59 0.81
C GLU A 190 22.21 -13.63 1.43
N ILE A 191 22.21 -12.37 0.98
CA ILE A 191 21.20 -11.38 1.39
C ILE A 191 19.81 -11.86 0.94
N GLU A 192 19.67 -12.30 -0.31
CA GLU A 192 18.41 -12.85 -0.84
C GLU A 192 17.88 -14.01 0.01
N ILE A 193 18.75 -14.92 0.48
CA ILE A 193 18.34 -16.03 1.35
C ILE A 193 17.76 -15.52 2.67
N GLN A 194 18.34 -14.47 3.25
CA GLN A 194 17.81 -13.90 4.49
C GLN A 194 16.46 -13.20 4.27
N PHE A 195 16.29 -12.51 3.15
CA PHE A 195 15.01 -11.91 2.80
C PHE A 195 13.95 -12.95 2.44
N ASP A 196 14.30 -14.05 1.78
CA ASP A 196 13.41 -15.19 1.55
C ASP A 196 12.92 -15.79 2.89
N ASN A 197 13.83 -15.98 3.86
CA ASN A 197 13.45 -16.38 5.22
C ASN A 197 12.50 -15.37 5.88
N LEU A 198 12.73 -14.07 5.69
CA LEU A 198 11.85 -13.02 6.23
C LEU A 198 10.45 -13.06 5.59
N VAL A 199 10.37 -13.21 4.27
CA VAL A 199 9.11 -13.30 3.52
C VAL A 199 8.24 -14.44 4.03
N LYS A 200 8.85 -15.60 4.33
CA LYS A 200 8.16 -16.79 4.87
C LYS A 200 7.57 -16.57 6.27
N MET A 201 8.07 -15.59 7.02
CA MET A 201 7.56 -15.25 8.36
C MET A 201 6.36 -14.31 8.32
N ILE A 202 6.05 -13.70 7.18
CA ILE A 202 4.94 -12.77 7.07
C ILE A 202 3.62 -13.56 7.00
N PRO A 203 2.64 -13.29 7.88
CA PRO A 203 1.34 -13.96 7.83
C PRO A 203 0.61 -13.74 6.49
N SER A 204 -0.20 -14.71 6.06
CA SER A 204 -0.98 -14.61 4.81
C SER A 204 -1.98 -13.44 4.79
N ASN A 205 -2.45 -13.02 5.97
CA ASN A 205 -3.27 -11.81 6.16
C ASN A 205 -2.45 -10.53 6.41
N GLY A 206 -1.14 -10.59 6.16
CA GLY A 206 -0.21 -9.46 6.18
C GLY A 206 -0.11 -8.76 4.82
N LEU A 207 0.91 -7.93 4.68
CA LEU A 207 1.22 -7.20 3.45
C LEU A 207 2.72 -7.07 3.24
N ILE A 208 3.18 -7.29 2.02
CA ILE A 208 4.56 -6.96 1.58
C ILE A 208 4.49 -5.82 0.57
N VAL A 209 5.24 -4.75 0.81
CA VAL A 209 5.36 -3.58 -0.08
C VAL A 209 6.78 -3.51 -0.61
N HIS A 210 6.97 -3.49 -1.94
CA HIS A 210 8.31 -3.47 -2.53
C HIS A 210 8.35 -2.72 -3.86
N PRO A 211 9.47 -2.14 -4.33
CA PRO A 211 9.48 -1.49 -5.64
C PRO A 211 9.37 -2.51 -6.78
N THR A 212 8.93 -2.03 -7.94
CA THR A 212 9.07 -2.77 -9.19
C THR A 212 10.42 -2.57 -9.87
N GLY A 213 10.78 -3.53 -10.73
CA GLY A 213 12.01 -3.46 -11.52
C GLY A 213 13.27 -3.85 -10.75
N SER A 214 13.11 -4.45 -9.56
CA SER A 214 14.23 -5.00 -8.79
C SER A 214 14.29 -6.51 -8.97
N ALA A 215 15.17 -6.97 -9.85
CA ALA A 215 15.34 -8.39 -10.14
C ALA A 215 15.71 -9.22 -8.89
N ALA A 216 16.41 -8.62 -7.91
CA ALA A 216 16.76 -9.29 -6.65
C ALA A 216 15.52 -9.52 -5.78
N ILE A 217 14.67 -8.51 -5.64
CA ILE A 217 13.41 -8.62 -4.92
C ILE A 217 12.47 -9.60 -5.64
N ASP A 218 12.39 -9.53 -6.97
CA ASP A 218 11.55 -10.44 -7.76
C ASP A 218 11.95 -11.90 -7.53
N ARG A 219 13.26 -12.21 -7.45
CA ARG A 219 13.76 -13.56 -7.10
C ARG A 219 13.39 -14.00 -5.68
N VAL A 220 13.44 -13.09 -4.72
CA VAL A 220 13.08 -13.37 -3.32
C VAL A 220 11.58 -13.67 -3.18
N ILE A 221 10.75 -13.00 -3.97
CA ILE A 221 9.29 -13.03 -3.81
C ILE A 221 8.63 -14.07 -4.74
N SER A 222 9.30 -14.49 -5.83
CA SER A 222 8.73 -15.43 -6.80
C SER A 222 8.38 -16.79 -6.19
N ASP A 223 9.16 -17.24 -5.21
CA ASP A 223 8.99 -18.52 -4.54
C ASP A 223 8.68 -18.29 -3.04
N GLY A 224 7.69 -19.01 -2.50
CA GLY A 224 7.47 -19.02 -1.04
C GLY A 224 6.84 -17.76 -0.44
N CYS A 225 6.16 -16.92 -1.24
CA CYS A 225 5.35 -15.81 -0.75
C CYS A 225 3.85 -16.16 -0.74
N TRP A 226 3.28 -16.31 0.46
CA TRP A 226 1.83 -16.56 0.66
C TRP A 226 1.05 -15.31 1.10
N THR A 227 1.73 -14.18 1.12
CA THR A 227 1.23 -12.91 1.65
C THR A 227 0.86 -11.98 0.50
N ARG A 228 -0.20 -11.18 0.68
CA ARG A 228 -0.56 -10.14 -0.27
C ARG A 228 0.62 -9.20 -0.53
N ARG A 229 0.79 -8.78 -1.78
CA ARG A 229 1.85 -7.88 -2.22
C ARG A 229 1.28 -6.60 -2.82
N GLU A 230 1.96 -5.50 -2.58
CA GLU A 230 1.77 -4.22 -3.28
C GLU A 230 3.14 -3.73 -3.72
N THR A 231 3.20 -2.99 -4.83
CA THR A 231 4.49 -2.46 -5.29
C THR A 231 4.52 -0.95 -5.49
N THR A 232 5.72 -0.39 -5.36
CA THR A 232 6.00 1.04 -5.49
C THR A 232 6.89 1.31 -6.72
N GLY A 233 6.95 2.57 -7.18
CA GLY A 233 7.57 2.92 -8.46
C GLY A 233 6.60 2.81 -9.63
N GLY A 234 6.99 3.29 -10.81
CA GLY A 234 6.10 3.47 -11.96
C GLY A 234 5.35 2.23 -12.44
N ASN A 235 5.66 1.03 -11.92
CA ASN A 235 4.95 -0.22 -12.19
C ASN A 235 4.40 -0.89 -10.92
N GLY A 236 4.13 -0.13 -9.85
CA GLY A 236 3.31 -0.57 -8.71
C GLY A 236 2.14 -1.43 -9.19
N ASN A 237 2.08 -2.71 -8.77
CA ASN A 237 1.49 -3.87 -9.42
C ASN A 237 0.77 -3.45 -10.70
N PRO A 238 1.49 -3.36 -11.84
CA PRO A 238 1.30 -2.29 -12.80
C PRO A 238 -0.19 -2.04 -12.94
N MET A 239 -0.67 -0.87 -12.51
CA MET A 239 -1.87 -0.31 -13.12
C MET A 239 -1.67 -0.60 -14.61
N PRO A 240 -2.46 -1.53 -15.21
CA PRO A 240 -2.12 -2.02 -16.55
C PRO A 240 -1.94 -0.79 -17.43
N ALA A 241 -0.90 -0.73 -18.25
CA ALA A 241 -0.28 0.53 -18.69
C ALA A 241 -1.28 1.66 -19.07
N GLY A 242 -2.45 1.31 -19.62
CA GLY A 242 -3.51 2.27 -19.91
C GLY A 242 -4.39 2.77 -18.75
N LEU A 243 -4.36 2.23 -17.52
CA LEU A 243 -5.02 2.86 -16.37
C LEU A 243 -4.38 4.21 -16.00
N LYS A 244 -3.11 4.44 -16.35
CA LYS A 244 -2.50 5.78 -16.30
C LYS A 244 -3.20 6.78 -17.23
N ALA A 245 -3.84 6.29 -18.30
CA ALA A 245 -4.57 7.13 -19.24
C ALA A 245 -5.78 7.80 -18.60
N PHE A 246 -6.36 7.24 -17.53
CA PHE A 246 -7.41 7.92 -16.78
C PHE A 246 -6.94 9.28 -16.23
N THR A 247 -5.67 9.36 -15.81
CA THR A 247 -5.09 10.61 -15.34
C THR A 247 -4.70 11.52 -16.51
N SER A 248 -3.96 10.99 -17.49
CA SER A 248 -3.45 11.82 -18.61
C SER A 248 -4.57 12.35 -19.51
N GLU A 249 -5.69 11.63 -19.66
CA GLU A 249 -6.87 12.05 -20.41
C GLU A 249 -7.87 12.87 -19.56
N GLY A 250 -7.53 13.18 -18.31
CA GLY A 250 -8.32 14.04 -17.43
C GLY A 250 -9.54 13.38 -16.78
N VAL A 251 -9.75 12.06 -16.93
CA VAL A 251 -10.89 11.33 -16.34
C VAL A 251 -10.83 11.37 -14.80
N VAL A 252 -9.64 11.34 -14.20
CA VAL A 252 -9.47 11.45 -12.73
C VAL A 252 -9.80 12.86 -12.19
N ALA A 253 -9.68 13.89 -13.03
CA ALA A 253 -10.11 15.23 -12.63
C ALA A 253 -11.62 15.41 -12.83
N ASP A 254 -12.14 14.80 -13.90
CA ASP A 254 -13.48 15.06 -14.39
C ASP A 254 -14.57 14.14 -13.82
N VAL A 255 -14.26 12.87 -13.54
CA VAL A 255 -15.28 11.83 -13.31
C VAL A 255 -15.07 11.10 -11.99
N ILE A 256 -13.84 10.74 -11.66
CA ILE A 256 -13.51 9.89 -10.50
C ILE A 256 -12.30 10.43 -9.73
N PRO A 257 -12.24 10.36 -8.40
CA PRO A 257 -11.17 11.03 -7.63
C PRO A 257 -9.79 10.37 -7.75
N VAL A 258 -9.74 9.10 -8.16
CA VAL A 258 -8.51 8.30 -8.32
C VAL A 258 -8.67 7.32 -9.48
N PRO A 259 -7.58 6.88 -10.13
CA PRO A 259 -7.66 5.81 -11.14
C PRO A 259 -8.26 4.52 -10.57
N PRO A 260 -8.97 3.71 -11.39
CA PRO A 260 -9.38 2.37 -11.00
C PRO A 260 -8.18 1.48 -10.65
N LYS A 261 -8.42 0.39 -9.92
CA LYS A 261 -7.37 -0.57 -9.53
C LYS A 261 -7.16 -1.67 -10.57
N CYS A 262 -8.23 -2.03 -11.27
CA CYS A 262 -8.27 -3.12 -12.25
C CYS A 262 -8.79 -2.63 -13.61
N VAL A 263 -8.55 -3.43 -14.64
CA VAL A 263 -9.05 -3.16 -16.00
C VAL A 263 -10.39 -3.84 -16.17
N LEU A 264 -11.30 -3.15 -16.84
CA LEU A 264 -12.56 -3.74 -17.30
C LEU A 264 -12.40 -4.13 -18.78
N ASP A 265 -12.60 -5.40 -19.12
CA ASP A 265 -12.59 -5.84 -20.52
C ASP A 265 -13.98 -5.56 -21.13
N VAL A 266 -14.01 -4.72 -22.14
CA VAL A 266 -15.23 -4.31 -22.85
C VAL A 266 -15.03 -4.56 -24.34
N SER A 267 -15.88 -5.42 -24.90
CA SER A 267 -15.85 -5.79 -26.31
C SER A 267 -17.22 -5.68 -26.94
N TYR A 268 -17.25 -5.27 -28.20
CA TYR A 268 -18.46 -5.07 -29.00
C TYR A 268 -18.58 -6.14 -30.08
N ASN A 269 -19.82 -6.48 -30.45
CA ASN A 269 -20.09 -7.42 -31.55
C ASN A 269 -19.55 -6.96 -32.91
N SER A 270 -19.28 -5.66 -33.06
CA SER A 270 -18.59 -5.08 -34.22
C SER A 270 -17.11 -5.51 -34.33
N GLY A 271 -16.55 -6.16 -33.31
CA GLY A 271 -15.13 -6.45 -33.17
C GLY A 271 -14.33 -5.35 -32.47
N ALA A 272 -14.95 -4.19 -32.20
CA ALA A 272 -14.32 -3.12 -31.45
C ALA A 272 -14.08 -3.50 -29.97
N LYS A 273 -12.99 -2.99 -29.39
CA LYS A 273 -12.65 -3.15 -27.98
C LYS A 273 -12.23 -1.82 -27.40
N THR A 274 -12.58 -1.56 -26.14
CA THR A 274 -12.10 -0.37 -25.45
C THR A 274 -10.67 -0.59 -24.98
N ASP A 275 -9.82 0.40 -25.22
CA ASP A 275 -8.41 0.37 -24.85
C ASP A 275 -7.98 1.80 -24.46
N PHE A 276 -8.36 2.19 -23.24
CA PHE A 276 -7.85 3.36 -22.51
C PHE A 276 -7.75 4.65 -23.33
N GLY A 277 -8.83 5.03 -24.01
CA GLY A 277 -8.94 6.27 -24.77
C GLY A 277 -8.73 6.12 -26.27
N ASN A 278 -8.59 4.88 -26.77
CA ASN A 278 -8.65 4.62 -28.21
C ASN A 278 -9.93 5.20 -28.85
N GLU A 279 -9.83 5.60 -30.12
CA GLU A 279 -10.97 6.11 -30.87
C GLU A 279 -11.82 4.94 -31.40
N LEU A 280 -13.11 4.94 -31.04
CA LEU A 280 -14.12 4.04 -31.59
C LEU A 280 -15.24 4.88 -32.21
N THR A 281 -15.75 4.47 -33.36
CA THR A 281 -16.86 5.18 -34.02
C THR A 281 -18.19 4.91 -33.31
N PRO A 282 -19.14 5.88 -33.28
CA PRO A 282 -20.48 5.63 -32.77
C PRO A 282 -21.17 4.41 -33.41
N THR A 283 -20.93 4.15 -34.70
CA THR A 283 -21.41 2.95 -35.40
C THR A 283 -20.85 1.64 -34.81
N GLN A 284 -19.57 1.60 -34.42
CA GLN A 284 -18.96 0.41 -33.81
C GLN A 284 -19.50 0.11 -32.42
N VAL A 285 -19.91 1.15 -31.69
CA VAL A 285 -20.38 1.07 -30.29
C VAL A 285 -21.88 1.30 -30.17
N LYS A 286 -22.65 1.11 -31.25
CA LYS A 286 -24.10 1.36 -31.22
C LYS A 286 -24.89 0.34 -30.39
N ASP A 287 -24.37 -0.89 -30.30
CA ASP A 287 -25.01 -2.02 -29.63
C ASP A 287 -24.34 -2.32 -28.28
N LYS A 288 -25.09 -2.91 -27.35
CA LYS A 288 -24.63 -3.22 -25.98
C LYS A 288 -23.35 -4.10 -26.02
N PRO A 289 -22.28 -3.75 -25.28
CA PRO A 289 -21.06 -4.54 -25.25
C PRO A 289 -21.17 -5.76 -24.32
N THR A 290 -20.23 -6.69 -24.49
CA THR A 290 -19.88 -7.69 -23.46
C THR A 290 -18.85 -7.08 -22.52
N VAL A 291 -19.10 -7.18 -21.22
CA VAL A 291 -18.25 -6.61 -20.17
C VAL A 291 -17.85 -7.71 -19.18
N THR A 292 -16.55 -7.88 -18.94
CA THR A 292 -16.02 -8.93 -18.07
C THR A 292 -14.92 -8.43 -17.13
N TRP A 293 -14.88 -9.00 -15.92
CA TRP A 293 -13.88 -8.73 -14.88
C TRP A 293 -13.73 -9.94 -13.94
N GLU A 294 -12.69 -9.93 -13.12
CA GLU A 294 -12.54 -10.88 -12.02
C GLU A 294 -13.45 -10.48 -10.84
N SER A 295 -14.43 -11.34 -10.54
CA SER A 295 -15.40 -11.09 -9.46
C SER A 295 -15.09 -11.89 -8.20
N GLU A 296 -15.41 -11.32 -7.04
CA GLU A 296 -15.39 -12.04 -5.76
C GLU A 296 -16.67 -12.88 -5.57
N ALA A 297 -16.54 -14.02 -4.88
CA ALA A 297 -17.67 -14.88 -4.58
C ALA A 297 -18.76 -14.14 -3.78
N ASN A 298 -20.01 -14.23 -4.24
CA ASN A 298 -21.19 -13.60 -3.63
C ASN A 298 -21.17 -12.05 -3.59
N ALA A 299 -20.24 -11.39 -4.28
CA ALA A 299 -20.23 -9.93 -4.37
C ALA A 299 -21.25 -9.41 -5.39
N LEU A 300 -21.77 -8.21 -5.13
CA LEU A 300 -22.61 -7.45 -6.04
C LEU A 300 -21.84 -6.26 -6.60
N TYR A 301 -22.10 -5.92 -7.86
CA TYR A 301 -21.44 -4.81 -8.55
C TYR A 301 -22.42 -3.86 -9.23
N THR A 302 -21.97 -2.61 -9.38
CA THR A 302 -22.60 -1.56 -10.20
C THR A 302 -21.70 -1.27 -11.38
N LEU A 303 -22.24 -1.33 -12.60
CA LEU A 303 -21.59 -0.90 -13.83
C LEU A 303 -22.20 0.42 -14.32
N ILE A 304 -21.35 1.40 -14.63
CA ILE A 304 -21.72 2.72 -15.15
C ILE A 304 -20.95 2.99 -16.44
N LEU A 305 -21.63 3.51 -17.46
CA LEU A 305 -21.04 4.15 -18.64
C LEU A 305 -21.52 5.61 -18.67
N THR A 306 -20.58 6.56 -18.69
CA THR A 306 -20.87 8.00 -18.60
C THR A 306 -20.06 8.81 -19.61
N ASP A 307 -20.62 9.92 -20.11
CA ASP A 307 -19.98 10.91 -20.98
C ASP A 307 -19.80 12.24 -20.21
N PRO A 308 -18.56 12.61 -19.81
CA PRO A 308 -18.28 13.84 -19.08
C PRO A 308 -18.15 15.08 -19.98
N ASP A 309 -18.21 14.89 -21.30
CA ASP A 309 -17.89 15.91 -22.29
C ASP A 309 -19.14 16.54 -22.91
N ALA A 310 -20.35 16.09 -22.57
CA ALA A 310 -21.58 16.64 -23.17
C ALA A 310 -21.84 18.13 -22.82
N PRO A 311 -22.18 19.01 -23.80
CA PRO A 311 -22.31 18.75 -25.24
C PRO A 311 -20.99 18.85 -26.02
N SER A 312 -19.93 19.44 -25.46
CA SER A 312 -18.56 19.36 -25.98
C SER A 312 -17.53 19.43 -24.86
N ARG A 313 -16.37 18.79 -25.03
CA ARG A 313 -15.29 18.76 -24.03
C ARG A 313 -14.82 20.16 -23.63
N ALA A 314 -14.87 21.12 -24.55
CA ALA A 314 -14.49 22.52 -24.31
C ALA A 314 -15.50 23.29 -23.43
N ASN A 315 -16.78 22.89 -23.46
CA ASN A 315 -17.83 23.52 -22.66
C ASN A 315 -18.87 22.46 -22.26
N PRO A 316 -18.57 21.60 -21.26
CA PRO A 316 -19.38 20.41 -20.96
C PRO A 316 -20.56 20.77 -20.04
N ALA A 317 -21.45 21.63 -20.51
CA ALA A 317 -22.51 22.26 -19.72
C ALA A 317 -23.64 21.33 -19.24
N ILE A 318 -23.76 20.13 -19.83
CA ILE A 318 -24.78 19.13 -19.45
C ILE A 318 -24.17 17.81 -18.97
N ARG A 319 -22.88 17.85 -18.60
CA ARG A 319 -22.17 16.71 -18.04
C ARG A 319 -22.73 16.31 -16.67
N GLU A 320 -22.53 15.07 -16.25
CA GLU A 320 -22.24 13.93 -17.11
C GLU A 320 -23.53 13.43 -17.76
N CYS A 321 -23.43 12.82 -18.94
CA CYS A 321 -24.55 12.15 -19.59
C CYS A 321 -24.50 10.63 -19.30
N MET A 322 -25.57 10.07 -18.75
CA MET A 322 -25.71 8.64 -18.50
C MET A 322 -25.97 7.86 -19.79
N HIS A 323 -25.05 6.96 -20.13
CA HIS A 323 -25.20 6.05 -21.26
C HIS A 323 -25.69 4.66 -20.84
N TRP A 324 -25.23 4.15 -19.70
CA TRP A 324 -25.64 2.85 -19.18
C TRP A 324 -25.44 2.76 -17.67
N VAL A 325 -26.42 2.22 -16.94
CA VAL A 325 -26.29 1.94 -15.50
C VAL A 325 -26.96 0.61 -15.20
N VAL A 326 -26.19 -0.32 -14.63
CA VAL A 326 -26.70 -1.61 -14.14
C VAL A 326 -26.24 -1.78 -12.70
N VAL A 327 -27.18 -2.00 -11.79
CA VAL A 327 -26.90 -2.25 -10.36
C VAL A 327 -27.16 -3.71 -10.03
N ASN A 328 -26.74 -4.16 -8.85
CA ASN A 328 -27.01 -5.49 -8.31
C ASN A 328 -26.53 -6.65 -9.22
N ILE A 329 -25.42 -6.45 -9.94
CA ILE A 329 -24.83 -7.48 -10.80
C ILE A 329 -24.21 -8.57 -9.91
N PRO A 330 -24.69 -9.83 -9.94
CA PRO A 330 -24.08 -10.91 -9.17
C PRO A 330 -22.82 -11.42 -9.87
N GLY A 331 -21.68 -11.39 -9.16
CA GLY A 331 -20.40 -11.84 -9.72
C GLY A 331 -20.01 -11.01 -10.96
N SER A 332 -19.93 -11.65 -12.13
CA SER A 332 -19.67 -11.01 -13.43
C SER A 332 -20.83 -11.14 -14.43
N HIS A 333 -22.04 -11.47 -13.96
CA HIS A 333 -23.22 -11.72 -14.80
C HIS A 333 -24.06 -10.45 -15.01
N VAL A 334 -23.58 -9.55 -15.87
CA VAL A 334 -24.25 -8.25 -16.15
C VAL A 334 -25.71 -8.39 -16.56
N ASP A 335 -26.03 -9.47 -17.28
CA ASP A 335 -27.38 -9.83 -17.73
C ASP A 335 -28.36 -10.17 -16.59
N GLN A 336 -27.84 -10.49 -15.40
CA GLN A 336 -28.62 -10.77 -14.20
C GLN A 336 -28.73 -9.55 -13.26
N GLY A 337 -28.12 -8.42 -13.62
CA GLY A 337 -28.24 -7.16 -12.88
C GLY A 337 -29.52 -6.39 -13.19
N ASP A 338 -29.85 -5.43 -12.33
CA ASP A 338 -30.96 -4.51 -12.51
C ASP A 338 -30.52 -3.32 -13.39
N GLU A 339 -30.90 -3.35 -14.67
CA GLU A 339 -30.56 -2.29 -15.63
C GLU A 339 -31.35 -1.00 -15.35
N ALA A 340 -30.80 -0.08 -14.56
CA ALA A 340 -31.45 1.18 -14.15
C ALA A 340 -31.52 2.22 -15.29
N ALA A 341 -30.48 2.33 -16.11
CA ALA A 341 -30.52 3.11 -17.35
C ALA A 341 -30.09 2.20 -18.50
N GLU A 342 -30.96 1.97 -19.47
CA GLU A 342 -30.68 1.11 -20.62
C GLU A 342 -29.57 1.69 -21.50
N TYR A 343 -28.75 0.79 -22.04
CA TYR A 343 -27.60 1.13 -22.88
C TYR A 343 -27.97 1.99 -24.09
N ILE A 344 -27.21 3.06 -24.30
CA ILE A 344 -27.15 3.83 -25.54
C ILE A 344 -25.69 4.02 -25.96
N GLY A 345 -25.42 3.94 -27.27
CA GLY A 345 -24.09 4.16 -27.83
C GLY A 345 -23.63 5.61 -27.77
N SER A 346 -22.50 5.91 -28.39
CA SER A 346 -21.93 7.26 -28.46
C SER A 346 -22.79 8.21 -29.30
N GLY A 347 -22.89 9.46 -28.85
CA GLY A 347 -23.83 10.44 -29.42
C GLY A 347 -23.28 11.87 -29.49
N ALA A 348 -21.96 12.03 -29.60
CA ALA A 348 -21.30 13.33 -29.72
C ALA A 348 -21.86 14.12 -30.92
N PRO A 349 -22.36 15.36 -30.72
CA PRO A 349 -22.90 16.17 -31.82
C PRO A 349 -21.86 16.50 -32.90
N GLU A 350 -22.34 16.81 -34.09
CA GLU A 350 -21.45 17.23 -35.19
C GLU A 350 -20.66 18.49 -34.81
N GLY A 351 -19.34 18.47 -35.07
CA GLY A 351 -18.45 19.60 -34.82
C GLY A 351 -18.01 19.79 -33.35
N THR A 352 -18.36 18.90 -32.42
CA THR A 352 -17.94 19.01 -31.00
C THR A 352 -16.63 18.28 -30.68
N GLY A 353 -16.12 17.49 -31.64
CA GLY A 353 -14.89 16.72 -31.51
C GLY A 353 -15.08 15.42 -30.72
N LEU A 354 -13.98 14.92 -30.16
CA LEU A 354 -13.96 13.69 -29.38
C LEU A 354 -14.57 13.90 -27.98
N HIS A 355 -15.53 13.04 -27.65
CA HIS A 355 -16.05 12.85 -26.29
C HIS A 355 -15.48 11.56 -25.70
N ARG A 356 -15.22 11.56 -24.39
CA ARG A 356 -14.83 10.39 -23.61
C ARG A 356 -16.07 9.61 -23.18
N TYR A 357 -16.03 8.29 -23.29
CA TYR A 357 -17.07 7.39 -22.81
C TYR A 357 -16.44 6.44 -21.81
N VAL A 358 -16.75 6.65 -20.53
CA VAL A 358 -16.02 6.07 -19.40
C VAL A 358 -16.84 4.96 -18.75
N PHE A 359 -16.32 3.73 -18.79
CA PHE A 359 -16.85 2.60 -18.03
C PHE A 359 -16.22 2.55 -16.64
N LEU A 360 -17.07 2.44 -15.63
CA LEU A 360 -16.70 2.35 -14.22
C LEU A 360 -17.43 1.17 -13.58
N LEU A 361 -16.67 0.33 -12.89
CA LEU A 361 -17.18 -0.80 -12.13
C LEU A 361 -16.94 -0.54 -10.63
N TYR A 362 -18.02 -0.60 -9.87
CA TYR A 362 -17.97 -0.47 -8.42
C TYR A 362 -18.46 -1.73 -7.72
N LYS A 363 -17.82 -2.07 -6.59
CA LYS A 363 -18.31 -3.08 -5.66
C LYS A 363 -19.36 -2.47 -4.73
N GLN A 364 -20.47 -3.17 -4.54
CA GLN A 364 -21.54 -2.79 -3.63
C GLN A 364 -21.35 -3.43 -2.25
N ASN A 365 -21.74 -2.71 -1.19
CA ASN A 365 -21.79 -3.25 0.18
C ASN A 365 -23.10 -4.00 0.50
N GLY A 366 -24.04 -4.02 -0.45
CA GLY A 366 -25.36 -4.63 -0.33
C GLY A 366 -26.16 -4.40 -1.61
N LYS A 367 -27.47 -4.68 -1.59
CA LYS A 367 -28.34 -4.31 -2.71
C LYS A 367 -28.49 -2.79 -2.81
N VAL A 368 -28.50 -2.30 -4.03
CA VAL A 368 -28.63 -0.88 -4.38
C VAL A 368 -29.98 -0.69 -5.08
N ASP A 369 -30.74 0.30 -4.63
CA ASP A 369 -31.86 0.85 -5.39
C ASP A 369 -31.38 2.12 -6.11
N ALA A 370 -31.38 2.09 -7.44
CA ALA A 370 -30.94 3.23 -8.25
C ALA A 370 -31.87 4.45 -8.11
N GLY A 371 -33.15 4.24 -7.79
CA GLY A 371 -34.15 5.30 -7.69
C GLY A 371 -34.59 5.89 -9.04
N PHE A 372 -34.21 5.28 -10.16
CA PHE A 372 -34.64 5.67 -11.50
C PHE A 372 -34.70 4.47 -12.46
N LYS A 373 -35.49 4.61 -13.53
CA LYS A 373 -35.54 3.68 -14.66
C LYS A 373 -35.61 4.46 -15.96
N ILE A 374 -34.54 4.42 -16.76
CA ILE A 374 -34.42 5.18 -18.02
C ILE A 374 -34.33 4.22 -19.20
N ARG A 375 -35.22 4.37 -20.19
CA ARG A 375 -35.23 3.54 -21.40
C ARG A 375 -34.25 4.07 -22.45
N LYS A 376 -33.83 3.21 -23.39
CA LYS A 376 -32.89 3.56 -24.47
C LYS A 376 -33.43 4.55 -25.49
N ASN A 377 -34.74 4.79 -25.49
CA ASN A 377 -35.44 5.74 -26.35
C ASN A 377 -35.83 7.05 -25.65
N SER A 378 -35.18 7.38 -24.52
CA SER A 378 -35.41 8.63 -23.81
C SER A 378 -34.10 9.33 -23.47
N ALA A 379 -34.01 10.62 -23.82
CA ALA A 379 -33.00 11.54 -23.33
C ALA A 379 -33.29 12.10 -21.92
N GLU A 380 -34.54 11.98 -21.45
CA GLU A 380 -34.95 12.52 -20.15
C GLU A 380 -34.24 11.77 -19.01
N GLY A 381 -33.73 12.53 -18.03
CA GLY A 381 -33.03 11.99 -16.87
C GLY A 381 -31.58 11.57 -17.11
N ARG A 382 -31.06 11.60 -18.36
CA ARG A 382 -29.67 11.20 -18.66
C ARG A 382 -28.63 12.29 -18.39
N LYS A 383 -28.99 13.56 -18.55
CA LYS A 383 -28.09 14.71 -18.48
C LYS A 383 -27.94 15.25 -17.06
N ASN A 384 -26.89 16.05 -16.81
CA ASN A 384 -26.62 16.68 -15.51
C ASN A 384 -26.49 15.66 -14.37
N TRP A 385 -25.83 14.55 -14.63
CA TRP A 385 -25.62 13.49 -13.65
C TRP A 385 -24.16 13.42 -13.18
N SER A 386 -23.90 12.66 -12.12
CA SER A 386 -22.53 12.43 -11.64
C SER A 386 -22.39 10.99 -11.14
N ALA A 387 -21.50 10.23 -11.80
CA ALA A 387 -21.13 8.88 -11.39
C ALA A 387 -20.52 8.88 -9.98
N ALA A 388 -19.66 9.85 -9.67
CA ALA A 388 -19.06 10.00 -8.35
C ALA A 388 -20.11 10.25 -7.25
N ALA A 389 -21.05 11.16 -7.48
CA ALA A 389 -22.11 11.45 -6.49
C ALA A 389 -23.04 10.24 -6.27
N PHE A 390 -23.32 9.47 -7.33
CA PHE A 390 -24.07 8.22 -7.22
C PHE A 390 -23.29 7.17 -6.41
N ALA A 391 -22.00 7.01 -6.68
CA ALA A 391 -21.13 6.10 -5.95
C ALA A 391 -21.04 6.47 -4.46
N GLU A 392 -20.89 7.76 -4.15
CA GLU A 392 -20.85 8.26 -2.77
C GLU A 392 -22.15 7.99 -2.03
N LYS A 393 -23.30 8.35 -2.62
CA LYS A 393 -24.65 8.14 -2.05
C LYS A 393 -24.90 6.67 -1.67
N HIS A 394 -24.40 5.74 -2.47
CA HIS A 394 -24.61 4.31 -2.28
C HIS A 394 -23.42 3.58 -1.63
N HIS A 395 -22.42 4.32 -1.13
CA HIS A 395 -21.22 3.78 -0.49
C HIS A 395 -20.47 2.74 -1.36
N LEU A 396 -20.38 3.02 -2.66
CA LEU A 396 -19.77 2.14 -3.64
C LEU A 396 -18.25 2.30 -3.66
N SER A 397 -17.54 1.19 -3.82
CA SER A 397 -16.06 1.18 -3.92
C SER A 397 -15.62 0.96 -5.35
N LEU A 398 -14.88 1.89 -5.95
CA LEU A 398 -14.37 1.76 -7.32
C LEU A 398 -13.39 0.59 -7.41
N VAL A 399 -13.61 -0.32 -8.36
CA VAL A 399 -12.80 -1.53 -8.58
C VAL A 399 -12.07 -1.46 -9.90
N ALA A 400 -12.80 -1.33 -11.00
CA ALA A 400 -12.25 -1.43 -12.34
C ALA A 400 -12.81 -0.34 -13.27
N GLY A 401 -12.12 -0.09 -14.37
CA GLY A 401 -12.62 0.80 -15.40
C GLY A 401 -11.88 0.64 -16.73
N ASN A 402 -12.49 1.17 -17.78
CA ASN A 402 -11.90 1.37 -19.09
C ASN A 402 -12.62 2.53 -19.78
N PHE A 403 -12.08 3.08 -20.85
CA PHE A 403 -12.76 4.13 -21.61
C PHE A 403 -12.28 4.16 -23.05
N TYR A 404 -13.07 4.82 -23.90
CA TYR A 404 -12.73 5.11 -25.28
C TYR A 404 -13.16 6.54 -25.61
N GLN A 405 -12.76 7.02 -26.79
CA GLN A 405 -13.19 8.31 -27.32
C GLN A 405 -14.02 8.09 -28.59
N ALA A 406 -15.06 8.91 -28.80
CA ALA A 406 -15.82 8.91 -30.04
C ALA A 406 -16.24 10.32 -30.41
N GLN A 407 -16.24 10.58 -31.71
CA GLN A 407 -16.76 11.80 -32.33
C GLN A 407 -17.87 11.44 -33.31
N TYR A 408 -18.55 12.46 -33.84
CA TYR A 408 -19.68 12.32 -34.75
C TYR A 408 -19.41 11.34 -35.92
N ASP A 409 -20.41 10.51 -36.23
CA ASP A 409 -20.55 9.77 -37.48
C ASP A 409 -22.04 9.69 -37.90
N ASP A 410 -22.32 8.99 -38.99
CA ASP A 410 -23.66 8.88 -39.58
C ASP A 410 -24.70 8.14 -38.70
N TYR A 411 -24.28 7.47 -37.62
CA TYR A 411 -25.20 6.85 -36.67
C TYR A 411 -25.75 7.86 -35.65
N VAL A 412 -25.03 8.94 -35.35
CA VAL A 412 -25.44 9.91 -34.33
C VAL A 412 -26.83 10.51 -34.58
N PRO A 413 -27.22 10.92 -35.80
CA PRO A 413 -28.58 11.39 -36.08
C PRO A 413 -29.67 10.34 -35.79
N ILE A 414 -29.38 9.06 -36.05
CA ILE A 414 -30.29 7.94 -35.79
C ILE A 414 -30.49 7.80 -34.27
N LEU A 415 -29.40 7.83 -33.50
CA LEU A 415 -29.46 7.77 -32.04
C LEU A 415 -30.22 8.96 -31.44
N HIS A 416 -29.97 10.19 -31.93
CA HIS A 416 -30.65 11.38 -31.43
C HIS A 416 -32.16 11.34 -31.72
N LYS A 417 -32.56 10.81 -32.89
CA LYS A 417 -33.96 10.56 -33.20
C LYS A 417 -34.58 9.50 -32.28
N GLN A 418 -33.87 8.40 -32.02
CA GLN A 418 -34.32 7.39 -31.05
C GLN A 418 -34.55 8.00 -29.66
N LEU A 419 -33.68 8.91 -29.21
CA LEU A 419 -33.74 9.54 -27.90
C LEU A 419 -34.80 10.63 -27.76
N SER A 420 -35.26 11.21 -28.87
CA SER A 420 -36.36 12.18 -28.88
C SER A 420 -37.74 11.52 -28.77
N GLY A 421 -37.80 10.19 -28.74
CA GLY A 421 -39.04 9.41 -28.67
C GLY A 421 -39.82 9.38 -29.99
N GLN A 422 -39.18 9.71 -31.12
CA GLN A 422 -39.76 9.74 -32.47
C GLN A 422 -39.53 8.48 -33.29
#